data_AF-A0A9D7E6R5-F1
#
_entry.id   AF-A0A9D7E6R5-F1
#
_cell.length_a   1.000
_cell.length_b   1.000
_cell.length_c   1.000
_cell.angle_alpha   90.00
_cell.angle_beta   90.00
_cell.angle_gamma   90.00
#
_symmetry.space_group_name_H-M   'P 1'
#
loop_
_entity.id
_entity.type
_entity.pdbx_description
1 polymer ?
#
loop_
_entity_poly.entity_id
_entity_poly.type
_entity_poly.pdbx_seq_one_letter_code
_entity_poly.pdbx_strand_id
1 'polypeptide(L)'
;MRLLLLVLLCALLVGSARAQPPNDDCADALTLCAQQPQAGNNTGAVGPTGFCPATEAVLWYTFTTNSVGGLASVTINGLDCPAVTGMDNEISVVVLTGPGNCVLADFDAVSSCTQDSIDFTATTTVALDPNTVYWVLVSGVVDNGATIAAQCDLEVTVSGPGVDIVGVDFTAGEDQEIGEGEYAQLEATGGSTYLWTPNSGLSGDAVPDPIANPSETTIYAVTTQLNGCTYTDTVIVEAIRRIQPPNTFTPERR
;
A
#
# COMPACT_ATOMS: atom_id res chain seq x y z
N MET A 1 42.80 9.26 -33.80
CA MET A 1 41.87 10.42 -33.84
C MET A 1 40.49 9.90 -34.25
N ARG A 2 39.74 9.37 -33.28
CA ARG A 2 38.36 8.89 -33.47
C ARG A 2 37.45 9.84 -32.72
N LEU A 3 36.55 10.43 -33.48
CA LEU A 3 35.61 11.50 -33.13
C LEU A 3 34.62 10.99 -32.06
N LEU A 4 34.60 11.59 -30.87
CA LEU A 4 33.50 11.42 -29.91
C LEU A 4 32.28 12.18 -30.47
N LEU A 5 31.23 11.45 -30.84
CA LEU A 5 29.93 12.03 -31.12
C LEU A 5 29.22 12.24 -29.78
N LEU A 6 29.06 13.50 -29.37
CA LEU A 6 28.21 13.90 -28.26
C LEU A 6 26.74 13.63 -28.67
N VAL A 7 26.10 12.64 -28.05
CA VAL A 7 24.64 12.46 -28.15
C VAL A 7 24.00 13.47 -27.21
N LEU A 8 23.57 14.59 -27.76
CA LEU A 8 22.76 15.60 -27.08
C LEU A 8 21.37 14.99 -26.85
N LEU A 9 21.12 14.44 -25.66
CA LEU A 9 19.82 13.96 -25.24
C LEU A 9 18.92 15.19 -25.03
N CYS A 10 18.17 15.55 -26.08
CA CYS A 10 17.11 16.55 -26.00
C CYS A 10 15.98 15.94 -25.15
N ALA A 11 15.90 16.32 -23.87
CA ALA A 11 14.76 16.01 -23.03
C ALA A 11 13.55 16.79 -23.58
N LEU A 12 12.81 16.15 -24.48
CA LEU A 12 11.45 16.55 -24.81
C LEU A 12 10.64 16.42 -23.51
N LEU A 13 10.38 17.57 -22.88
CA LEU A 13 9.23 17.76 -22.00
C LEU A 13 7.99 17.45 -22.86
N VAL A 14 7.60 16.19 -22.90
CA VAL A 14 6.26 15.81 -23.30
C VAL A 14 5.39 16.41 -22.20
N GLY A 15 4.76 17.55 -22.51
CA GLY A 15 3.58 17.96 -21.78
C GLY A 15 2.60 16.79 -21.90
N SER A 16 2.50 15.99 -20.85
CA SER A 16 1.53 14.91 -20.76
C SER A 16 0.18 15.57 -20.96
N ALA A 17 -0.40 15.44 -22.15
CA ALA A 17 -1.83 15.61 -22.31
C ALA A 17 -2.43 14.53 -21.41
N ARG A 18 -2.79 14.90 -20.18
CA ARG A 18 -3.24 13.94 -19.18
C ARG A 18 -4.64 13.52 -19.60
N ALA A 19 -4.72 12.37 -20.25
CA ALA A 19 -5.98 11.69 -20.42
C ALA A 19 -6.48 11.33 -19.02
N GLN A 20 -7.76 11.56 -18.81
CA GLN A 20 -8.48 11.15 -17.62
C GLN A 20 -8.14 9.70 -17.23
N PRO A 21 -7.84 9.40 -15.96
CA PRO A 21 -7.67 8.03 -15.51
C PRO A 21 -8.92 7.20 -15.75
N PRO A 22 -8.80 5.89 -16.04
CA PRO A 22 -9.95 5.04 -16.32
C PRO A 22 -10.92 4.86 -15.15
N ASN A 23 -10.53 5.23 -13.93
CA ASN A 23 -11.31 4.96 -12.72
C ASN A 23 -12.27 6.09 -12.35
N ASP A 24 -13.00 6.61 -13.33
CA ASP A 24 -14.00 7.68 -13.18
C ASP A 24 -15.43 7.15 -12.92
N ASP A 25 -15.63 5.86 -13.12
CA ASP A 25 -16.83 5.11 -12.74
C ASP A 25 -16.49 4.05 -11.68
N CYS A 26 -17.49 3.70 -10.87
CA CYS A 26 -17.41 2.62 -9.91
C CYS A 26 -17.09 1.26 -10.56
N ALA A 27 -17.48 1.05 -11.83
CA ALA A 27 -17.23 -0.19 -12.56
C ALA A 27 -15.76 -0.37 -12.92
N ASP A 28 -15.05 0.74 -13.12
CA ASP A 28 -13.63 0.79 -13.49
C ASP A 28 -12.75 1.22 -12.30
N ALA A 29 -13.30 1.14 -11.08
CA ALA A 29 -12.64 1.56 -9.85
C ALA A 29 -11.30 0.83 -9.66
N LEU A 30 -10.26 1.61 -9.38
CA LEU A 30 -8.92 1.08 -9.20
C LEU A 30 -8.74 0.48 -7.79
N THR A 31 -8.18 -0.72 -7.69
CA THR A 31 -7.94 -1.35 -6.38
C THR A 31 -6.72 -0.74 -5.69
N LEU A 32 -6.91 -0.30 -4.44
CA LEU A 32 -5.87 0.14 -3.52
C LEU A 32 -5.36 -1.04 -2.71
N CYS A 33 -4.04 -1.16 -2.65
CA CYS A 33 -3.36 -2.12 -1.81
C CYS A 33 -2.98 -1.47 -0.48
N ALA A 34 -3.22 -2.18 0.62
CA ALA A 34 -2.91 -1.70 1.97
C ALA A 34 -1.46 -1.17 2.07
N GLN A 35 -1.31 0.08 2.51
CA GLN A 35 -0.03 0.79 2.68
C GLN A 35 0.80 0.94 1.40
N GLN A 36 0.21 0.74 0.22
CA GLN A 36 0.87 0.97 -1.07
C GLN A 36 0.25 2.19 -1.73
N PRO A 37 1.01 3.29 -1.87
CA PRO A 37 0.48 4.49 -2.45
C PRO A 37 0.17 4.34 -3.94
N GLN A 38 -0.99 4.86 -4.35
CA GLN A 38 -1.46 4.84 -5.72
C GLN A 38 -1.62 6.26 -6.26
N ALA A 39 -0.89 6.58 -7.32
CA ALA A 39 -1.01 7.86 -7.99
C ALA A 39 -2.42 8.04 -8.61
N GLY A 40 -2.98 9.22 -8.45
CA GLY A 40 -4.29 9.63 -8.97
C GLY A 40 -4.25 11.02 -9.57
N ASN A 41 -5.19 11.30 -10.49
CA ASN A 41 -5.36 12.61 -11.10
C ASN A 41 -6.82 12.76 -11.57
N ASN A 42 -7.60 13.69 -11.02
CA ASN A 42 -9.01 13.86 -11.41
C ASN A 42 -9.22 14.91 -12.52
N THR A 43 -8.16 15.33 -13.22
CA THR A 43 -8.22 16.29 -14.33
C THR A 43 -9.04 15.73 -15.48
N GLY A 44 -10.04 16.50 -15.89
CA GLY A 44 -10.99 16.11 -16.93
C GLY A 44 -11.91 14.95 -16.55
N ALA A 45 -11.92 14.52 -15.28
CA ALA A 45 -12.76 13.42 -14.86
C ALA A 45 -14.26 13.75 -14.93
N VAL A 46 -15.02 12.85 -15.53
CA VAL A 46 -16.48 12.92 -15.60
C VAL A 46 -17.07 11.83 -14.72
N GLY A 47 -18.25 12.04 -14.18
CA GLY A 47 -18.93 11.03 -13.38
C GLY A 47 -20.18 11.57 -12.74
N PRO A 48 -20.98 10.71 -12.09
CA PRO A 48 -22.23 11.15 -11.49
C PRO A 48 -21.95 12.17 -10.38
N THR A 49 -22.72 13.27 -10.38
CA THR A 49 -22.63 14.33 -9.35
C THR A 49 -22.97 13.75 -7.97
N GLY A 50 -22.11 14.02 -6.97
CA GLY A 50 -21.76 13.04 -5.93
C GLY A 50 -22.54 13.01 -4.61
N PHE A 51 -21.92 12.32 -3.64
CA PHE A 51 -22.45 11.87 -2.33
C PHE A 51 -22.03 12.77 -1.14
N CYS A 52 -20.83 13.35 -1.24
CA CYS A 52 -20.41 14.53 -0.47
C CYS A 52 -20.90 15.80 -1.18
N PRO A 53 -20.73 17.03 -0.65
CA PRO A 53 -20.82 18.22 -1.49
C PRO A 53 -19.73 18.11 -2.57
N ALA A 54 -20.07 17.40 -3.64
CA ALA A 54 -19.20 16.92 -4.69
C ALA A 54 -19.79 17.41 -6.00
N THR A 55 -18.91 17.97 -6.80
CA THR A 55 -19.27 18.98 -7.79
C THR A 55 -18.63 18.68 -9.15
N GLU A 56 -18.31 17.40 -9.40
CA GLU A 56 -17.66 16.78 -10.57
C GLU A 56 -16.20 16.34 -10.30
N ALA A 57 -15.51 15.85 -11.34
CA ALA A 57 -14.12 15.39 -11.28
C ALA A 57 -13.89 14.24 -10.26
N VAL A 58 -14.58 13.12 -10.47
CA VAL A 58 -14.59 11.98 -9.54
C VAL A 58 -13.56 10.91 -9.90
N LEU A 59 -12.98 10.29 -8.88
CA LEU A 59 -12.17 9.09 -8.98
C LEU A 59 -12.70 8.03 -8.01
N TRP A 60 -12.83 6.82 -8.51
CA TRP A 60 -13.27 5.65 -7.77
C TRP A 60 -12.10 4.73 -7.48
N TYR A 61 -12.04 4.28 -6.24
CA TYR A 61 -11.14 3.23 -5.83
C TYR A 61 -11.88 2.17 -5.05
N THR A 62 -11.31 0.98 -4.97
CA THR A 62 -11.77 -0.10 -4.10
C THR A 62 -10.66 -0.54 -3.16
N PHE A 63 -11.00 -1.06 -2.00
CA PHE A 63 -10.08 -1.86 -1.18
C PHE A 63 -10.87 -2.99 -0.52
N THR A 64 -10.16 -4.05 -0.14
CA THR A 64 -10.74 -5.18 0.60
C THR A 64 -10.16 -5.18 2.00
N THR A 65 -11.03 -5.31 3.02
CA THR A 65 -10.59 -5.46 4.41
C THR A 65 -9.94 -6.82 4.65
N ASN A 66 -9.09 -6.89 5.67
CA ASN A 66 -8.43 -8.13 6.10
C ASN A 66 -9.42 -9.10 6.78
N SER A 67 -8.93 -10.25 7.23
CA SER A 67 -9.76 -11.29 7.86
C SER A 67 -10.39 -10.90 9.20
N VAL A 68 -9.97 -9.78 9.80
CA VAL A 68 -10.42 -9.31 11.12
C VAL A 68 -11.43 -8.16 11.01
N GLY A 69 -11.27 -7.28 10.03
CA GLY A 69 -12.00 -6.02 9.94
C GLY A 69 -11.49 -4.99 10.94
N GLY A 70 -12.13 -3.82 11.00
CA GLY A 70 -11.67 -2.70 11.84
C GLY A 70 -11.74 -1.34 11.14
N LEU A 71 -11.16 -0.32 11.76
CA LEU A 71 -11.12 1.02 11.16
C LEU A 71 -10.19 1.03 9.95
N ALA A 72 -10.57 1.81 8.94
CA ALA A 72 -9.75 2.11 7.78
C ALA A 72 -9.53 3.61 7.67
N SER A 73 -8.35 4.00 7.20
CA SER A 73 -7.97 5.37 6.91
C SER A 73 -7.52 5.48 5.46
N VAL A 74 -8.05 6.47 4.76
CA VAL A 74 -7.63 6.88 3.44
C VAL A 74 -6.84 8.17 3.58
N THR A 75 -5.57 8.12 3.23
CA THR A 75 -4.65 9.26 3.26
C THR A 75 -4.42 9.77 1.85
N ILE A 76 -4.56 11.08 1.67
CA ILE A 76 -4.17 11.79 0.46
C ILE A 76 -2.85 12.51 0.73
N ASN A 77 -1.85 12.23 -0.10
CA ASN A 77 -0.54 12.87 -0.07
C ASN A 77 -0.22 13.52 -1.41
N GLY A 78 0.69 14.50 -1.38
CA GLY A 78 1.18 15.15 -2.59
C GLY A 78 0.08 15.87 -3.37
N LEU A 79 -0.92 16.42 -2.67
CA LEU A 79 -2.04 17.12 -3.30
C LEU A 79 -1.53 18.38 -4.02
N ASP A 80 -1.68 18.40 -5.35
CA ASP A 80 -1.26 19.52 -6.20
C ASP A 80 -2.38 19.91 -7.17
N CYS A 81 -3.08 21.01 -6.85
CA CYS A 81 -4.14 21.57 -7.66
C CYS A 81 -3.59 22.81 -8.42
N PRO A 82 -3.61 22.83 -9.77
CA PRO A 82 -3.11 23.95 -10.53
C PRO A 82 -4.02 25.17 -10.38
N ALA A 83 -3.42 26.35 -10.26
CA ALA A 83 -4.17 27.61 -10.18
C ALA A 83 -4.82 27.96 -11.53
N VAL A 84 -6.07 27.52 -11.74
CA VAL A 84 -6.89 27.83 -12.90
C VAL A 84 -8.02 28.79 -12.49
N THR A 85 -8.26 29.84 -13.27
CA THR A 85 -9.32 30.81 -12.95
C THR A 85 -10.69 30.15 -12.89
N GLY A 86 -11.37 30.29 -11.76
CA GLY A 86 -12.71 29.72 -11.51
C GLY A 86 -12.70 28.26 -11.08
N MET A 87 -11.53 27.61 -11.01
CA MET A 87 -11.33 26.28 -10.45
C MET A 87 -11.03 26.39 -8.96
N ASP A 88 -11.65 25.50 -8.19
CA ASP A 88 -11.36 25.33 -6.77
C ASP A 88 -10.01 24.60 -6.55
N ASN A 89 -9.53 24.57 -5.32
CA ASN A 89 -8.27 23.91 -4.93
C ASN A 89 -8.45 22.82 -3.86
N GLU A 90 -9.69 22.41 -3.62
CA GLU A 90 -10.07 21.49 -2.56
C GLU A 90 -10.65 20.19 -3.12
N ILE A 91 -10.23 19.06 -2.58
CA ILE A 91 -10.84 17.76 -2.90
C ILE A 91 -11.57 17.21 -1.69
N SER A 92 -12.49 16.29 -1.95
CA SER A 92 -13.27 15.57 -0.95
C SER A 92 -13.02 14.08 -1.05
N VAL A 93 -13.00 13.42 0.10
CA VAL A 93 -12.88 11.95 0.21
C VAL A 93 -13.99 11.42 1.10
N VAL A 94 -14.59 10.32 0.65
CA VAL A 94 -15.52 9.51 1.44
C VAL A 94 -15.33 8.02 1.17
N VAL A 95 -15.44 7.22 2.22
CA VAL A 95 -15.46 5.76 2.15
C VAL A 95 -16.91 5.29 2.14
N LEU A 96 -17.23 4.40 1.22
CA LEU A 96 -18.58 3.90 0.95
C LEU A 96 -18.65 2.39 1.08
N THR A 97 -19.80 1.90 1.52
CA THR A 97 -20.23 0.50 1.36
C THR A 97 -21.38 0.44 0.35
N GLY A 98 -21.53 -0.67 -0.38
CA GLY A 98 -22.59 -0.79 -1.36
C GLY A 98 -22.46 -2.03 -2.25
N PRO A 99 -23.42 -2.25 -3.16
CA PRO A 99 -23.50 -3.47 -3.97
C PRO A 99 -22.58 -3.46 -5.20
N GLY A 100 -21.83 -2.38 -5.47
CA GLY A 100 -20.96 -2.27 -6.64
C GLY A 100 -21.70 -2.20 -7.99
N ASN A 101 -22.99 -1.86 -7.97
CA ASN A 101 -23.82 -1.74 -9.19
C ASN A 101 -23.74 -0.37 -9.87
N CYS A 102 -22.91 0.54 -9.34
CA CYS A 102 -22.71 1.91 -9.80
C CYS A 102 -23.97 2.77 -9.81
N VAL A 103 -24.97 2.39 -9.02
CA VAL A 103 -26.11 3.24 -8.71
C VAL A 103 -25.79 3.98 -7.41
N LEU A 104 -25.46 5.27 -7.52
CA LEU A 104 -25.02 6.07 -6.36
C LEU A 104 -25.95 5.95 -5.15
N ALA A 105 -27.27 5.91 -5.36
CA ALA A 105 -28.26 5.82 -4.29
C ALA A 105 -28.22 4.51 -3.49
N ASP A 106 -27.55 3.48 -3.99
CA ASP A 106 -27.42 2.18 -3.33
C ASP A 106 -26.14 2.07 -2.48
N PHE A 107 -25.30 3.11 -2.46
CA PHE A 107 -24.15 3.20 -1.58
C PHE A 107 -24.51 3.93 -0.29
N ASP A 108 -23.86 3.56 0.82
CA ASP A 108 -23.94 4.22 2.11
C ASP A 108 -22.55 4.68 2.56
N ALA A 109 -22.45 5.88 3.14
CA ALA A 109 -21.19 6.40 3.65
C ALA A 109 -20.82 5.76 4.99
N VAL A 110 -19.58 5.27 5.08
CA VAL A 110 -18.97 4.71 6.31
C VAL A 110 -17.84 5.56 6.86
N SER A 111 -17.57 6.72 6.25
CA SER A 111 -16.76 7.81 6.79
C SER A 111 -17.52 9.14 6.71
N SER A 112 -17.02 10.18 7.39
CA SER A 112 -17.40 11.55 7.07
C SER A 112 -16.89 11.95 5.69
N CYS A 113 -17.51 12.97 5.10
CA CYS A 113 -16.94 13.72 3.98
C CYS A 113 -15.82 14.62 4.52
N THR A 114 -14.57 14.24 4.28
CA THR A 114 -13.42 15.07 4.65
C THR A 114 -12.94 15.81 3.42
N GLN A 115 -12.70 17.12 3.56
CA GLN A 115 -12.27 17.99 2.48
C GLN A 115 -11.09 18.83 2.95
N ASP A 116 -10.10 19.02 2.08
CA ASP A 116 -8.97 19.91 2.35
C ASP A 116 -8.28 20.31 1.02
N SER A 117 -7.46 21.35 1.10
CA SER A 117 -6.58 21.87 0.03
C SER A 117 -5.11 21.48 0.22
N ILE A 118 -4.80 20.75 1.29
CA ILE A 118 -3.48 20.17 1.60
C ILE A 118 -3.62 18.67 1.88
N ASP A 119 -2.52 17.96 2.07
CA ASP A 119 -2.52 16.54 2.45
C ASP A 119 -3.35 16.28 3.73
N PHE A 120 -4.22 15.27 3.67
CA PHE A 120 -5.17 14.96 4.75
C PHE A 120 -5.48 13.47 4.84
N THR A 121 -6.20 13.08 5.89
CA THR A 121 -6.67 11.70 6.08
C THR A 121 -8.15 11.67 6.45
N ALA A 122 -8.90 10.82 5.76
CA ALA A 122 -10.28 10.47 6.08
C ALA A 122 -10.31 9.09 6.74
N THR A 123 -10.86 9.02 7.96
CA THR A 123 -11.00 7.75 8.69
C THR A 123 -12.47 7.33 8.75
N THR A 124 -12.72 6.03 8.66
CA THR A 124 -14.07 5.49 8.81
C THR A 124 -14.62 5.79 10.20
N THR A 125 -15.91 6.10 10.27
CA THR A 125 -16.59 6.40 11.55
C THR A 125 -17.05 5.13 12.27
N VAL A 126 -17.00 4.01 11.56
CA VAL A 126 -17.35 2.67 12.05
C VAL A 126 -16.24 1.68 11.71
N ALA A 127 -16.15 0.60 12.50
CA ALA A 127 -15.35 -0.55 12.15
C ALA A 127 -15.97 -1.25 10.93
N LEU A 128 -15.14 -1.55 9.95
CA LEU A 128 -15.53 -2.25 8.74
C LEU A 128 -15.56 -3.76 8.97
N ASP A 129 -16.43 -4.45 8.25
CA ASP A 129 -16.57 -5.90 8.32
C ASP A 129 -15.35 -6.60 7.68
N PRO A 130 -14.96 -7.78 8.16
CA PRO A 130 -13.83 -8.54 7.60
C PRO A 130 -14.09 -9.01 6.17
N ASN A 131 -13.03 -9.22 5.39
CA ASN A 131 -13.05 -9.77 4.01
C ASN A 131 -14.10 -9.12 3.09
N THR A 132 -14.32 -7.81 3.22
CA THR A 132 -15.39 -7.08 2.55
C THR A 132 -14.81 -5.98 1.69
N VAL A 133 -15.38 -5.80 0.49
CA VAL A 133 -14.99 -4.73 -0.44
C VAL A 133 -15.68 -3.44 -0.04
N TYR A 134 -14.89 -2.37 0.02
CA TYR A 134 -15.36 -0.99 0.21
C TYR A 134 -14.85 -0.12 -0.93
N TRP A 135 -15.51 1.02 -1.11
CA TRP A 135 -15.19 1.99 -2.14
C TRP A 135 -14.65 3.26 -1.50
N VAL A 136 -13.74 3.92 -2.21
CA VAL A 136 -13.29 5.27 -1.89
C VAL A 136 -13.67 6.14 -3.06
N LEU A 137 -14.43 7.18 -2.78
CA LEU A 137 -14.77 8.21 -3.74
C LEU A 137 -13.94 9.45 -3.42
N VAL A 138 -13.11 9.86 -4.37
CA VAL A 138 -12.39 11.14 -4.35
C VAL A 138 -13.07 12.07 -5.35
N SER A 139 -13.33 13.33 -4.99
CA SER A 139 -14.03 14.26 -5.89
C SER A 139 -13.56 15.69 -5.70
N GLY A 140 -13.53 16.47 -6.78
CA GLY A 140 -13.28 17.91 -6.68
C GLY A 140 -14.43 18.64 -5.98
N VAL A 141 -14.09 19.62 -5.16
CA VAL A 141 -15.05 20.51 -4.49
C VAL A 141 -15.26 21.76 -5.36
N VAL A 142 -16.44 22.37 -5.25
CA VAL A 142 -16.80 23.69 -5.81
C VAL A 142 -17.49 24.43 -4.68
N ASP A 143 -16.69 25.18 -3.94
CA ASP A 143 -17.14 26.08 -2.91
C ASP A 143 -16.51 27.48 -3.09
N ASN A 144 -16.62 28.35 -2.09
CA ASN A 144 -15.93 29.66 -2.07
C ASN A 144 -16.10 30.54 -3.33
N GLY A 145 -17.17 30.34 -4.11
CA GLY A 145 -17.46 31.06 -5.35
C GLY A 145 -16.75 30.52 -6.59
N ALA A 146 -16.09 29.36 -6.51
CA ALA A 146 -15.61 28.60 -7.64
C ALA A 146 -16.79 28.18 -8.55
N THR A 147 -16.46 27.95 -9.83
CA THR A 147 -17.42 27.51 -10.85
C THR A 147 -17.04 26.18 -11.49
N ILE A 148 -15.82 25.70 -11.21
CA ILE A 148 -15.22 24.50 -11.76
C ILE A 148 -14.65 23.71 -10.58
N ALA A 149 -14.93 22.41 -10.53
CA ALA A 149 -14.42 21.53 -9.48
C ALA A 149 -12.90 21.46 -9.49
N ALA A 150 -12.30 21.34 -8.31
CA ALA A 150 -10.86 21.16 -8.20
C ALA A 150 -10.39 19.94 -8.99
N GLN A 151 -9.34 20.15 -9.78
CA GLN A 151 -8.67 19.10 -10.54
C GLN A 151 -7.22 19.06 -10.09
N CYS A 152 -6.78 17.97 -9.48
CA CYS A 152 -5.51 17.88 -8.78
C CYS A 152 -4.78 16.58 -9.15
N ASP A 153 -3.46 16.64 -9.09
CA ASP A 153 -2.61 15.46 -8.92
C ASP A 153 -2.59 15.08 -7.43
N LEU A 154 -2.61 13.79 -7.13
CA LEU A 154 -2.58 13.28 -5.77
C LEU A 154 -2.04 11.85 -5.69
N GLU A 155 -1.78 11.39 -4.47
CA GLU A 155 -1.48 10.01 -4.15
C GLU A 155 -2.44 9.51 -3.07
N VAL A 156 -3.11 8.38 -3.33
CA VAL A 156 -4.08 7.77 -2.40
C VAL A 156 -3.45 6.55 -1.75
N THR A 157 -3.49 6.48 -0.42
CA THR A 157 -3.07 5.30 0.34
C THR A 157 -4.17 4.89 1.31
N VAL A 158 -4.44 3.58 1.42
CA VAL A 158 -5.33 3.02 2.44
C VAL A 158 -4.51 2.32 3.52
N SER A 159 -4.86 2.50 4.78
CA SER A 159 -4.18 1.86 5.92
C SER A 159 -5.11 1.68 7.12
N GLY A 160 -4.63 0.98 8.14
CA GLY A 160 -5.30 0.88 9.44
C GLY A 160 -5.76 -0.55 9.76
N PRO A 161 -6.23 -0.80 10.99
CA PRO A 161 -6.43 -2.16 11.50
C PRO A 161 -7.36 -3.04 10.68
N GLY A 162 -8.33 -2.46 9.97
CA GLY A 162 -9.24 -3.22 9.10
C GLY A 162 -8.68 -3.55 7.72
N VAL A 163 -7.54 -2.98 7.32
CA VAL A 163 -6.98 -3.10 5.97
C VAL A 163 -5.54 -3.61 5.99
N ASP A 164 -4.81 -3.43 7.10
CA ASP A 164 -3.45 -3.92 7.25
C ASP A 164 -3.38 -5.44 7.06
N ILE A 165 -2.50 -5.89 6.16
CA ILE A 165 -2.37 -7.30 5.76
C ILE A 165 -1.21 -7.99 6.48
N VAL A 166 -0.06 -7.32 6.56
CA VAL A 166 1.14 -7.86 7.21
C VAL A 166 0.92 -7.98 8.71
N GLY A 167 1.20 -9.17 9.26
CA GLY A 167 0.94 -9.52 10.66
C GLY A 167 -0.52 -9.86 10.98
N VAL A 168 -1.42 -9.84 10.00
CA VAL A 168 -2.84 -10.22 10.17
C VAL A 168 -3.18 -11.40 9.27
N ASP A 169 -3.17 -11.17 7.97
CA ASP A 169 -3.52 -12.18 6.96
C ASP A 169 -2.28 -12.78 6.32
N PHE A 170 -1.14 -12.09 6.35
CA PHE A 170 0.14 -12.57 5.83
C PHE A 170 1.24 -12.35 6.87
N THR A 171 2.07 -13.35 7.12
CA THR A 171 3.22 -13.23 8.02
C THR A 171 4.38 -14.10 7.57
N ALA A 172 5.61 -13.65 7.85
CA ALA A 172 6.86 -14.38 7.72
C ALA A 172 7.10 -15.40 8.86
N GLY A 173 6.30 -15.33 9.92
CA GLY A 173 6.50 -16.07 11.17
C GLY A 173 7.32 -15.28 12.20
N GLU A 174 7.55 -15.91 13.35
CA GLU A 174 8.31 -15.32 14.46
C GLU A 174 9.82 -15.36 14.21
N ASP A 175 10.55 -14.41 14.80
CA ASP A 175 12.01 -14.39 14.82
C ASP A 175 12.59 -15.68 15.47
N GLN A 176 13.73 -16.14 14.96
CA GLN A 176 14.36 -17.40 15.34
C GLN A 176 15.77 -17.18 15.91
N GLU A 177 16.17 -18.03 16.85
CA GLU A 177 17.53 -18.10 17.39
C GLU A 177 18.13 -19.48 17.09
N ILE A 178 19.33 -19.54 16.52
CA ILE A 178 20.05 -20.76 16.18
C ILE A 178 21.48 -20.77 16.75
N GLY A 179 21.96 -21.93 17.17
CA GLY A 179 23.36 -22.15 17.52
C GLY A 179 24.27 -22.32 16.29
N GLU A 180 25.58 -22.31 16.51
CA GLU A 180 26.57 -22.54 15.46
C GLU A 180 26.36 -23.92 14.79
N GLY A 181 26.05 -23.89 13.49
CA GLY A 181 25.79 -25.09 12.70
C GLY A 181 24.36 -25.65 12.81
N GLU A 182 23.49 -25.01 13.61
CA GLU A 182 22.07 -25.35 13.70
C GLU A 182 21.24 -24.61 12.65
N TYR A 183 19.99 -25.03 12.46
CA TYR A 183 19.07 -24.46 11.48
C TYR A 183 17.72 -24.12 12.12
N ALA A 184 16.99 -23.21 11.50
CA ALA A 184 15.61 -22.87 11.83
C ALA A 184 14.69 -23.27 10.68
N GLN A 185 13.48 -23.70 10.99
CA GLN A 185 12.41 -23.86 10.01
C GLN A 185 11.63 -22.54 9.97
N LEU A 186 11.69 -21.83 8.84
CA LEU A 186 10.83 -20.66 8.64
C LEU A 186 9.45 -21.13 8.20
N GLU A 187 8.41 -20.33 8.48
CA GLU A 187 7.03 -20.67 8.12
C GLU A 187 6.26 -19.38 7.80
N ALA A 188 6.24 -19.02 6.51
CA ALA A 188 5.36 -17.96 6.02
C ALA A 188 3.96 -18.51 5.73
N THR A 189 2.93 -17.75 6.08
CA THR A 189 1.53 -18.14 5.87
C THR A 189 0.73 -17.00 5.24
N GLY A 190 -0.40 -17.34 4.60
CA GLY A 190 -1.36 -16.35 4.09
C GLY A 190 -1.07 -15.75 2.71
N GLY A 191 0.07 -16.08 2.10
CA GLY A 191 0.43 -15.68 0.75
C GLY A 191 -0.05 -16.66 -0.33
N SER A 192 -0.23 -16.16 -1.57
CA SER A 192 -0.45 -17.04 -2.74
C SER A 192 0.86 -17.45 -3.43
N THR A 193 1.91 -16.67 -3.22
CA THR A 193 3.27 -16.93 -3.71
C THR A 193 4.27 -16.60 -2.62
N TYR A 194 5.46 -17.19 -2.67
CA TYR A 194 6.51 -16.91 -1.69
C TYR A 194 7.81 -16.69 -2.44
N LEU A 195 8.51 -15.61 -2.11
CA LEU A 195 9.87 -15.36 -2.57
C LEU A 195 10.69 -14.79 -1.41
N TRP A 196 11.64 -15.57 -0.93
CA TRP A 196 12.54 -15.20 0.15
C TRP A 196 13.81 -14.54 -0.36
N THR A 197 14.25 -13.49 0.31
CA THR A 197 15.54 -12.82 0.05
C THR A 197 16.24 -12.44 1.36
N PRO A 198 17.57 -12.58 1.48
CA PRO A 198 18.46 -13.26 0.53
C PRO A 198 18.20 -14.78 0.49
N ASN A 199 18.58 -15.45 -0.59
CA ASN A 199 18.45 -16.92 -0.68
C ASN A 199 19.64 -17.68 -0.05
N SER A 200 20.69 -16.95 0.36
CA SER A 200 21.85 -17.53 1.02
C SER A 200 21.46 -18.18 2.35
N GLY A 201 21.86 -19.43 2.54
CA GLY A 201 21.53 -20.19 3.75
C GLY A 201 20.10 -20.73 3.79
N LEU A 202 19.28 -20.54 2.75
CA LEU A 202 17.95 -21.14 2.65
C LEU A 202 17.97 -22.44 1.84
N SER A 203 17.14 -23.41 2.21
CA SER A 203 16.94 -24.64 1.42
C SER A 203 16.19 -24.40 0.10
N GLY A 204 15.48 -23.29 -0.01
CA GLY A 204 14.80 -22.81 -1.21
C GLY A 204 14.23 -21.42 -0.96
N ASP A 205 14.11 -20.60 -2.00
CA ASP A 205 13.59 -19.23 -1.91
C ASP A 205 12.14 -19.10 -2.38
N ALA A 206 11.62 -20.07 -3.13
CA ALA A 206 10.27 -20.05 -3.69
C ALA A 206 9.27 -20.99 -2.97
N VAL A 207 9.46 -21.21 -1.66
CA VAL A 207 8.63 -22.09 -0.83
C VAL A 207 8.15 -21.33 0.43
N PRO A 208 6.96 -21.62 0.98
CA PRO A 208 6.48 -20.98 2.20
C PRO A 208 7.33 -21.31 3.43
N ASP A 209 7.95 -22.49 3.45
CA ASP A 209 8.58 -23.10 4.62
C ASP A 209 10.04 -23.52 4.36
N PRO A 210 10.97 -22.60 4.07
CA PRO A 210 12.37 -22.96 3.88
C PRO A 210 13.07 -23.26 5.21
N ILE A 211 14.04 -24.15 5.17
CA ILE A 211 15.02 -24.33 6.25
C ILE A 211 16.09 -23.23 6.08
N ALA A 212 16.32 -22.46 7.13
CA ALA A 212 17.34 -21.42 7.21
C ALA A 212 18.54 -21.88 8.07
N ASN A 213 19.75 -21.77 7.51
CA ASN A 213 21.01 -22.06 8.16
C ASN A 213 22.06 -20.97 7.82
N PRO A 214 21.83 -19.70 8.18
CA PRO A 214 22.82 -18.66 7.97
C PRO A 214 24.01 -18.79 8.93
N SER A 215 25.21 -18.39 8.50
CA SER A 215 26.44 -18.41 9.32
C SER A 215 26.61 -17.21 10.25
N GLU A 216 25.79 -16.18 10.05
CA GLU A 216 25.72 -14.92 10.80
C GLU A 216 24.26 -14.48 10.90
N THR A 217 23.91 -13.65 11.89
CA THR A 217 22.54 -13.13 12.03
C THR A 217 22.06 -12.50 10.74
N THR A 218 20.97 -13.04 10.18
CA THR A 218 20.47 -12.67 8.85
C THR A 218 18.99 -12.32 8.94
N ILE A 219 18.62 -11.23 8.27
CA ILE A 219 17.22 -10.84 8.09
C ILE A 219 16.75 -11.44 6.76
N TYR A 220 15.74 -12.29 6.82
CA TYR A 220 15.09 -12.84 5.64
C TYR A 220 13.76 -12.11 5.41
N ALA A 221 13.56 -11.60 4.21
CA ALA A 221 12.32 -10.98 3.76
C ALA A 221 11.57 -11.93 2.83
N VAL A 222 10.29 -12.18 3.10
CA VAL A 222 9.40 -12.94 2.22
C VAL A 222 8.43 -12.01 1.53
N THR A 223 8.37 -12.10 0.21
CA THR A 223 7.41 -11.37 -0.61
C THR A 223 6.31 -12.32 -1.09
N THR A 224 5.06 -11.88 -0.99
CA THR A 224 3.88 -12.56 -1.54
C THR A 224 3.08 -11.66 -2.46
N GLN A 225 2.32 -12.27 -3.37
CA GLN A 225 1.21 -11.63 -4.04
C GLN A 225 -0.10 -12.06 -3.37
N LEU A 226 -1.01 -11.12 -3.12
CA LEU A 226 -2.35 -11.38 -2.60
C LEU A 226 -3.31 -10.35 -3.20
N ASN A 227 -4.37 -10.82 -3.88
CA ASN A 227 -5.37 -9.97 -4.52
C ASN A 227 -4.79 -8.91 -5.48
N GLY A 228 -3.70 -9.26 -6.19
CA GLY A 228 -3.00 -8.34 -7.10
C GLY A 228 -2.02 -7.37 -6.41
N CYS A 229 -1.99 -7.36 -5.08
CA CYS A 229 -1.08 -6.57 -4.27
C CYS A 229 0.18 -7.36 -3.93
N THR A 230 1.31 -6.67 -3.75
CA THR A 230 2.57 -7.31 -3.35
C THR A 230 2.90 -6.92 -1.91
N TYR A 231 2.96 -7.89 -1.00
CA TYR A 231 3.29 -7.66 0.41
C TYR A 231 4.64 -8.27 0.76
N THR A 232 5.36 -7.64 1.67
CA THR A 232 6.63 -8.14 2.18
C THR A 232 6.59 -8.12 3.70
N ASP A 233 7.05 -9.22 4.31
CA ASP A 233 7.26 -9.34 5.75
C ASP A 233 8.67 -9.91 6.01
N THR A 234 9.18 -9.73 7.22
CA THR A 234 10.55 -10.10 7.57
C THR A 234 10.62 -10.97 8.82
N VAL A 235 11.58 -11.88 8.83
CA VAL A 235 11.97 -12.67 10.00
C VAL A 235 13.47 -12.55 10.22
N ILE A 236 13.89 -12.40 11.47
CA ILE A 236 15.28 -12.37 11.88
C ILE A 236 15.69 -13.77 12.31
N VAL A 237 16.79 -14.29 11.76
CA VAL A 237 17.43 -15.52 12.23
C VAL A 237 18.74 -15.14 12.90
N GLU A 238 18.77 -15.16 14.23
CA GLU A 238 19.94 -14.84 15.05
C GLU A 238 20.88 -16.04 15.18
N ALA A 239 22.12 -15.90 14.71
CA ALA A 239 23.13 -16.95 14.77
C ALA A 239 24.08 -16.74 15.96
N ILE A 240 23.89 -17.52 17.03
CA ILE A 240 24.67 -17.38 18.26
C ILE A 240 25.89 -18.31 18.24
N ARG A 241 27.07 -17.70 18.33
CA ARG A 241 28.31 -18.43 18.63
C ARG A 241 28.57 -18.44 20.13
N ARG A 242 28.48 -19.62 20.74
CA ARG A 242 28.90 -19.80 22.12
C ARG A 242 30.41 -19.96 22.16
N ILE A 243 31.12 -18.94 22.65
CA ILE A 243 32.51 -19.11 23.05
C ILE A 243 32.51 -20.00 24.30
N GLN A 244 32.81 -21.29 24.14
CA GLN A 244 33.17 -22.10 25.28
C GLN A 244 34.55 -21.66 25.76
N PRO A 245 34.70 -21.10 26.97
CA PRO A 245 36.03 -20.84 27.49
C PRO A 245 36.78 -22.18 27.54
N PRO A 246 38.04 -22.25 27.08
CA PRO A 246 38.82 -23.47 27.17
C PRO A 246 38.81 -23.95 28.61
N ASN A 247 38.40 -25.19 28.83
CA ASN A 247 38.43 -25.83 30.14
C ASN A 247 39.91 -25.93 30.53
N THR A 248 40.43 -24.92 31.23
CA THR A 248 41.80 -24.93 31.73
C THR A 248 41.84 -25.95 32.86
N PHE A 249 42.19 -27.19 32.52
CA PHE A 249 42.53 -28.21 33.50
C PHE A 249 43.72 -27.69 34.31
N THR A 250 43.52 -27.40 35.60
CA THR A 250 44.60 -27.24 36.56
C THR A 250 45.11 -28.65 36.91
N PRO A 251 46.34 -29.07 36.53
CA PRO A 251 46.85 -30.32 37.04
C PRO A 251 47.20 -30.15 38.52
N GLU A 252 46.42 -30.79 39.39
CA GLU A 252 46.77 -31.03 40.80
C GLU A 252 48.11 -31.79 40.82
N ARG A 253 49.19 -31.11 41.24
CA ARG A 253 50.49 -31.74 41.45
C ARG A 253 50.51 -32.36 42.85
N ARG A 254 50.61 -33.69 42.85
CA ARG A 254 50.72 -34.60 43.99
C ARG A 254 51.84 -34.24 44.97
#